data_AF-A0A286ERG3-F1
#
_entry.id   AF-A0A286ERG3-F1
#
_cell.length_a   1.000
_cell.length_b   1.000
_cell.length_c   1.000
_cell.angle_alpha   90.00
_cell.angle_beta   90.00
_cell.angle_gamma   90.00
#
_symmetry.space_group_name_H-M   'P 1'
#
loop_
_entity.id
_entity.type
_entity.pdbx_description
1 polymer ?
#
loop_
_entity_poly.entity_id
_entity_poly.type
_entity_poly.pdbx_seq_one_letter_code
_entity_poly.pdbx_strand_id
1 'polypeptide(L)'
;MPLTAFIAIVIVVASALLTLVALRMTDQGARSCKRSSVSSCRAMPGQPVQFWTMPGERSALPRCSAWLRSSAGQRYGFAFVQFPDRRCRAYIQNAPSYGSRPSSLLATHRRTDSRGRQYVCFEPEPMTHKQLLTVVSAWMDATDKYRSSGTFQTPSWAA
;
A
#
# COMPACT_ATOMS: atom_id res chain seq x y z
N MET A 1 20.16 31.79 47.02
CA MET A 1 18.93 31.94 46.23
C MET A 1 17.79 31.28 46.98
N PRO A 2 16.60 31.89 47.09
CA PRO A 2 15.49 31.27 47.81
C PRO A 2 15.05 29.99 47.09
N LEU A 3 14.78 28.93 47.87
CA LEU A 3 14.39 27.60 47.39
C LEU A 3 13.22 27.66 46.37
N THR A 4 12.33 28.64 46.55
CA THR A 4 11.19 28.92 45.66
C THR A 4 11.61 29.32 44.24
N ALA A 5 12.69 30.09 44.10
CA ALA A 5 13.20 30.50 42.78
C ALA A 5 13.79 29.31 42.01
N PHE A 6 14.43 28.36 42.70
CA PHE A 6 15.00 27.17 42.08
C PHE A 6 13.90 26.23 41.56
N ILE A 7 12.84 26.01 42.35
CA ILE A 7 11.72 25.15 41.97
C ILE A 7 10.98 25.71 40.74
N ALA A 8 10.77 27.02 40.68
CA ALA A 8 10.12 27.67 39.54
C ALA A 8 10.90 27.44 38.23
N ILE A 9 12.24 27.51 38.27
CA ILE A 9 13.09 27.30 37.09
C ILE A 9 12.99 25.84 36.60
N VAL A 10 13.01 24.86 37.51
CA VAL A 10 12.93 23.44 37.15
C VAL A 10 11.60 23.11 36.45
N ILE A 11 10.49 23.66 36.92
CA ILE A 11 9.15 23.43 36.34
C ILE A 11 9.06 24.01 34.91
N VAL A 12 9.60 25.22 34.70
CA VAL A 12 9.58 25.86 33.38
C VAL A 12 10.43 25.07 32.37
N VAL A 13 11.61 24.60 32.79
CA VAL A 13 12.50 23.80 31.92
C VAL A 13 11.89 22.45 31.58
N ALA A 14 11.28 21.75 32.56
CA ALA A 14 10.61 20.47 32.33
C ALA A 14 9.42 20.60 31.37
N SER A 15 8.63 21.67 31.50
CA SER A 15 7.48 21.93 30.63
C SER A 15 7.91 22.25 29.19
N ALA A 16 8.98 23.01 29.02
CA ALA A 16 9.56 23.31 27.71
C ALA A 16 10.11 22.03 27.03
N LEU A 17 10.79 21.17 27.77
CA LEU A 17 11.30 19.89 27.28
C LEU A 17 10.17 18.95 26.85
N LEU A 18 9.09 18.84 27.65
CA LEU A 18 7.94 18.01 27.31
C LEU A 18 7.26 18.49 26.02
N THR A 19 7.15 19.80 25.84
CA THR A 19 6.58 20.43 24.64
C THR A 19 7.46 20.18 23.42
N LEU A 20 8.79 20.25 23.56
CA LEU A 20 9.74 19.94 22.48
C LEU A 20 9.70 18.47 22.07
N VAL A 21 9.56 17.55 23.03
CA VAL A 21 9.43 16.11 22.74
C VAL A 21 8.11 15.81 22.04
N ALA A 22 7.00 16.42 22.46
CA ALA A 22 5.71 16.28 21.79
C ALA A 22 5.74 16.82 20.34
N LEU A 23 6.37 17.99 20.12
CA LEU A 23 6.54 18.56 18.79
C LEU A 23 7.42 17.67 17.88
N ARG A 24 8.49 17.06 18.43
CA ARG A 24 9.33 16.12 17.67
C ARG A 24 8.59 14.84 17.27
N MET A 25 7.69 14.34 18.12
CA MET A 25 6.88 13.15 17.81
C MET A 25 5.85 13.40 16.70
N THR A 26 5.34 14.63 16.58
CA THR A 26 4.46 15.01 15.46
C THR A 26 5.19 15.28 14.13
N ASP A 27 6.50 15.57 14.15
CA ASP A 27 7.27 15.96 12.95
C ASP A 27 7.95 14.76 12.25
N GLN A 28 8.11 13.60 12.92
CA GLN A 28 8.66 12.39 12.27
C GLN A 28 7.67 11.69 11.31
N GLY A 29 6.40 12.09 11.27
CA GLY A 29 5.43 11.60 10.29
C GLY A 29 5.34 12.41 8.99
N ALA A 30 5.98 13.58 8.90
CA ALA A 30 5.64 14.58 7.87
C ALA A 30 6.78 14.91 6.89
N ARG A 31 7.98 14.35 7.04
CA ARG A 31 9.15 14.66 6.19
C ARG A 31 9.53 13.55 5.21
N SER A 32 8.56 12.95 4.52
CA SER A 32 8.78 12.37 3.18
C SER A 32 7.45 11.99 2.51
N CYS A 33 6.56 12.97 2.31
CA CYS A 33 5.48 12.87 1.35
C CYS A 33 5.18 14.27 0.83
N LYS A 34 5.98 14.72 -0.14
CA LYS A 34 5.61 15.87 -0.98
C LYS A 34 4.20 15.61 -1.53
N ARG A 35 3.23 16.35 -0.99
CA ARG A 35 2.06 16.92 -1.66
C ARG A 35 1.69 16.22 -2.99
N SER A 36 1.19 15.00 -2.91
CA SER A 36 0.50 14.38 -4.04
C SER A 36 -0.95 14.80 -3.96
N SER A 37 -1.21 15.91 -4.64
CA SER A 37 -2.52 16.31 -5.12
C SER A 37 -3.32 15.09 -5.57
N VAL A 38 -4.61 15.05 -5.21
CA VAL A 38 -5.61 14.04 -5.61
C VAL A 38 -5.97 14.21 -7.10
N SER A 39 -4.96 14.33 -7.94
CA SER A 39 -5.07 14.52 -9.38
C SER A 39 -4.83 13.18 -10.07
N SER A 40 -5.93 12.54 -10.46
CA SER A 40 -6.04 11.85 -11.75
C SER A 40 -4.80 11.05 -12.14
N CYS A 41 -4.56 9.87 -11.56
CA CYS A 41 -3.58 8.88 -12.02
C CYS A 41 -2.34 9.47 -12.73
N ARG A 42 -1.70 10.50 -12.15
CA ARG A 42 -0.47 11.02 -12.73
C ARG A 42 0.59 10.02 -12.39
N ALA A 43 1.19 9.49 -13.45
CA ALA A 43 2.38 8.67 -13.40
C ALA A 43 3.34 9.15 -12.32
N MET A 44 3.82 8.22 -11.48
CA MET A 44 4.94 8.53 -10.60
C MET A 44 6.11 9.02 -11.46
N PRO A 45 6.83 10.08 -11.05
CA PRO A 45 7.98 10.57 -11.80
C PRO A 45 9.03 9.45 -11.89
N GLY A 46 9.31 8.98 -13.11
CA GLY A 46 10.30 7.94 -13.40
C GLY A 46 9.77 6.58 -13.86
N GLN A 47 8.46 6.39 -14.01
CA GLN A 47 7.89 5.18 -14.64
C GLN A 47 6.85 5.56 -15.70
N PRO A 48 7.01 5.13 -16.97
CA PRO A 48 5.99 5.36 -17.99
C PRO A 48 4.73 4.55 -17.66
N VAL A 49 3.62 5.25 -17.40
CA VAL A 49 2.29 4.62 -17.29
C VAL A 49 1.79 4.39 -18.71
N GLN A 50 1.81 3.14 -19.15
CA GLN A 50 1.19 2.76 -20.42
C GLN A 50 -0.30 2.53 -20.19
N PHE A 51 -1.12 3.34 -20.84
CA PHE A 51 -2.57 3.19 -20.87
C PHE A 51 -2.93 2.12 -21.91
N TRP A 52 -3.38 0.96 -21.47
CA TRP A 52 -3.91 -0.08 -22.35
C TRP A 52 -5.43 -0.08 -22.27
N THR A 53 -6.09 0.32 -23.36
CA THR A 53 -7.55 0.22 -23.50
C THR A 53 -7.89 -1.16 -24.03
N MET A 54 -8.51 -2.01 -23.21
CA MET A 54 -9.04 -3.31 -23.67
C MET A 54 -10.45 -3.09 -24.25
N PRO A 55 -10.76 -3.58 -25.46
CA PRO A 55 -12.09 -3.43 -26.04
C PRO A 55 -13.14 -4.26 -25.26
N GLY A 56 -14.27 -3.64 -24.92
CA GLY A 56 -15.46 -4.35 -24.39
C GLY A 56 -15.98 -3.94 -23.00
N GLU A 57 -15.34 -3.01 -22.29
CA GLU A 57 -15.75 -2.65 -20.91
C GLU A 57 -16.38 -1.25 -20.84
N ARG A 58 -17.69 -1.14 -21.10
CA ARG A 58 -18.43 0.14 -21.08
C ARG A 58 -18.75 0.69 -19.68
N SER A 59 -18.19 0.16 -18.60
CA SER A 59 -18.64 0.54 -17.24
C SER A 59 -17.57 0.53 -16.13
N ALA A 60 -16.28 0.43 -16.46
CA ALA A 60 -15.22 0.58 -15.45
C ALA A 60 -14.50 1.91 -15.67
N LEU A 61 -14.39 2.71 -14.59
CA LEU A 61 -13.57 3.92 -14.52
C LEU A 61 -12.17 3.68 -15.12
N PRO A 62 -11.47 4.74 -15.59
CA PRO A 62 -10.16 4.63 -16.22
C PRO A 62 -9.23 3.70 -15.44
N ARG A 63 -8.73 2.67 -16.14
CA ARG A 63 -7.82 1.68 -15.59
C ARG A 63 -6.45 2.29 -15.48
N CYS A 64 -6.04 2.61 -14.27
CA CYS A 64 -4.67 2.99 -14.02
C CYS A 64 -3.88 1.70 -13.85
N SER A 65 -2.99 1.41 -14.82
CA SER A 65 -2.07 0.28 -14.73
C SER A 65 -0.74 0.76 -14.17
N ALA A 66 -0.11 -0.04 -13.31
CA ALA A 66 1.22 0.29 -12.80
C ALA A 66 2.11 -0.95 -12.69
N TRP A 67 3.39 -0.73 -12.93
CA TRP A 67 4.44 -1.67 -12.58
C TRP A 67 4.98 -1.30 -11.19
N LEU A 68 4.94 -2.24 -10.26
CA LEU A 68 5.47 -2.09 -8.92
C LEU A 68 6.64 -3.05 -8.71
N ARG A 69 7.51 -2.73 -7.75
CA ARG A 69 8.58 -3.61 -7.30
C ARG A 69 8.38 -3.96 -5.84
N SER A 70 8.53 -5.23 -5.52
CA SER A 70 8.59 -5.70 -4.13
C SER A 70 9.89 -5.29 -3.45
N SER A 71 9.97 -5.49 -2.14
CA SER A 71 11.21 -5.34 -1.37
C SER A 71 12.33 -6.28 -1.85
N ALA A 72 11.99 -7.44 -2.42
CA ALA A 72 12.93 -8.38 -3.04
C ALA A 72 13.31 -8.02 -4.49
N GLY A 73 12.87 -6.87 -5.01
CA GLY A 73 13.21 -6.35 -6.33
C GLY A 73 12.43 -6.97 -7.50
N GLN A 74 11.50 -7.88 -7.23
CA GLN A 74 10.68 -8.54 -8.24
C GLN A 74 9.65 -7.58 -8.82
N ARG A 75 9.34 -7.70 -10.12
CA ARG A 75 8.40 -6.81 -10.82
C ARG A 75 7.01 -7.42 -10.90
N TYR A 76 6.02 -6.63 -10.54
CA TYR A 76 4.61 -6.97 -10.61
C TYR A 76 3.85 -5.93 -11.43
N GLY A 77 2.87 -6.36 -12.21
CA GLY A 77 2.00 -5.51 -13.01
C GLY A 77 0.57 -5.59 -12.50
N PHE A 78 -0.05 -4.43 -12.26
CA PHE A 78 -1.43 -4.36 -11.77
C PHE A 78 -2.29 -3.42 -12.60
N ALA A 79 -3.57 -3.77 -12.75
CA ALA A 79 -4.62 -2.86 -13.18
C ALA A 79 -5.49 -2.49 -11.96
N PHE A 80 -5.54 -1.21 -11.62
CA PHE A 80 -6.37 -0.71 -10.53
C PHE A 80 -7.74 -0.28 -11.05
N VAL A 81 -8.79 -0.76 -10.39
CA VAL A 81 -10.18 -0.44 -10.72
C VAL A 81 -10.88 0.04 -9.45
N GLN A 82 -11.62 1.14 -9.57
CA GLN A 82 -12.59 1.56 -8.55
C GLN A 82 -14.01 1.26 -9.07
N PHE A 83 -14.80 0.60 -8.24
CA PHE A 83 -16.19 0.27 -8.50
C PHE A 83 -17.12 1.43 -8.10
N PRO A 84 -18.38 1.46 -8.61
CA PRO A 84 -19.34 2.50 -8.28
C PRO A 84 -19.64 2.66 -6.78
N ASP A 85 -19.49 1.58 -6.00
CA ASP A 85 -19.65 1.57 -4.54
C ASP A 85 -18.40 2.03 -3.77
N ARG A 86 -17.43 2.62 -4.47
CA ARG A 86 -16.12 3.10 -4.00
C ARG A 86 -15.11 2.02 -3.65
N ARG A 87 -15.45 0.73 -3.70
CA ARG A 87 -14.49 -0.35 -3.48
C ARG A 87 -13.41 -0.32 -4.56
N CYS A 88 -12.18 -0.58 -4.16
CA CYS A 88 -11.01 -0.58 -5.02
C CYS A 88 -10.45 -2.00 -5.12
N ARG A 89 -10.12 -2.44 -6.33
CA ARG A 89 -9.54 -3.76 -6.60
C ARG A 89 -8.31 -3.66 -7.50
N ALA A 90 -7.31 -4.49 -7.20
CA ALA A 90 -6.08 -4.60 -7.98
C ALA A 90 -6.08 -5.94 -8.73
N TYR A 91 -6.29 -5.88 -10.03
CA TYR A 91 -6.16 -7.03 -10.92
C TYR A 91 -4.69 -7.27 -11.23
N ILE A 92 -4.27 -8.52 -11.15
CA ILE A 92 -2.89 -8.95 -11.41
C ILE A 92 -2.74 -9.13 -12.92
N GLN A 93 -1.96 -8.27 -13.56
CA GLN A 93 -1.59 -8.38 -14.97
C GLN A 93 -0.32 -9.20 -15.16
N ASN A 94 0.63 -9.08 -14.22
CA ASN A 94 1.87 -9.82 -14.22
C ASN A 94 2.33 -10.09 -12.78
N ALA A 95 2.73 -11.32 -12.50
CA ALA A 95 3.42 -11.70 -11.28
C ALA A 95 4.48 -12.76 -11.60
N PRO A 96 5.57 -12.85 -10.82
CA PRO A 96 6.53 -13.94 -10.97
C PRO A 96 5.87 -15.31 -10.81
N SER A 97 6.41 -16.31 -11.51
CA SER A 97 5.93 -17.69 -11.39
C SER A 97 6.12 -18.23 -9.96
N TYR A 98 5.13 -18.99 -9.49
CA TYR A 98 5.19 -19.76 -8.26
C TYR A 98 6.01 -21.06 -8.41
N GLY A 99 6.43 -21.41 -9.64
CA GLY A 99 7.10 -22.67 -9.93
C GLY A 99 6.16 -23.86 -9.71
N SER A 100 6.63 -24.88 -8.98
CA SER A 100 5.83 -26.04 -8.57
C SER A 100 4.89 -25.77 -7.40
N ARG A 101 4.89 -24.56 -6.83
CA ARG A 101 4.09 -24.24 -5.64
C ARG A 101 2.63 -23.97 -6.01
N PRO A 102 1.67 -24.34 -5.12
CA PRO A 102 0.27 -24.01 -5.29
C PRO A 102 0.03 -22.50 -5.50
N SER A 103 -0.90 -22.18 -6.38
CA SER A 103 -1.29 -20.79 -6.67
C SER A 103 -2.78 -20.52 -6.39
N SER A 104 -3.34 -21.34 -5.49
CA SER A 104 -4.74 -21.28 -5.06
C SER A 104 -5.02 -20.05 -4.18
N LEU A 105 -6.30 -19.74 -4.02
CA LEU A 105 -6.77 -18.65 -3.15
C LEU A 105 -6.21 -18.77 -1.74
N LEU A 106 -6.33 -19.97 -1.13
CA LEU A 106 -5.86 -20.22 0.23
C LEU A 106 -4.34 -20.06 0.36
N ALA A 107 -3.58 -20.40 -0.70
CA ALA A 107 -2.13 -20.32 -0.68
C ALA A 107 -1.59 -18.91 -0.93
N THR A 108 -2.34 -18.03 -1.63
CA THR A 108 -1.76 -16.80 -2.18
C THR A 108 -2.64 -15.56 -2.05
N HIS A 109 -3.81 -15.65 -1.42
CA HIS A 109 -4.79 -14.54 -1.37
C HIS A 109 -5.14 -13.97 -2.75
N ARG A 110 -5.13 -14.82 -3.78
CA ARG A 110 -5.49 -14.46 -5.15
C ARG A 110 -6.84 -15.09 -5.52
N ARG A 111 -7.79 -14.29 -5.98
CA ARG A 111 -9.11 -14.75 -6.42
C ARG A 111 -9.31 -14.47 -7.91
N THR A 112 -10.13 -15.29 -8.55
CA THR A 112 -10.51 -15.13 -9.95
C THR A 112 -11.94 -14.57 -10.02
N ASP A 113 -12.16 -13.52 -10.80
CA ASP A 113 -13.51 -12.99 -11.03
C ASP A 113 -14.29 -13.82 -12.07
N SER A 114 -15.56 -13.48 -12.31
CA SER A 114 -16.40 -14.19 -13.29
C SER A 114 -15.91 -14.08 -14.75
N ARG A 115 -14.94 -13.21 -15.03
CA ARG A 115 -14.32 -13.03 -16.34
C ARG A 115 -12.95 -13.71 -16.44
N GLY A 116 -12.58 -14.54 -15.47
CA GLY A 116 -11.29 -15.23 -15.46
C GLY A 116 -10.11 -14.33 -15.07
N ARG A 117 -10.33 -13.09 -14.62
CA ARG A 117 -9.26 -12.17 -14.23
C ARG A 117 -8.87 -12.40 -12.79
N GLN A 118 -7.58 -12.47 -12.53
CA GLN A 118 -7.06 -12.64 -11.18
C GLN A 118 -6.89 -11.28 -10.48
N TYR A 119 -7.21 -11.23 -9.19
CA TYR A 119 -7.04 -10.05 -8.37
C TYR A 119 -6.58 -10.40 -6.95
N VAL A 120 -5.96 -9.42 -6.29
CA VAL A 120 -5.56 -9.52 -4.89
C VAL A 120 -6.82 -9.42 -4.02
N CYS A 121 -7.12 -10.48 -3.27
CA CYS A 121 -8.29 -10.55 -2.40
C CYS A 121 -7.96 -10.02 -1.01
N PHE A 122 -8.81 -9.15 -0.48
CA PHE A 122 -8.63 -8.57 0.85
C PHE A 122 -9.98 -8.28 1.52
N GLU A 123 -10.05 -8.41 2.85
CA GLU A 123 -11.23 -8.14 3.67
C GLU A 123 -10.81 -7.31 4.90
N PRO A 124 -11.43 -6.15 5.16
CA PRO A 124 -12.43 -5.49 4.32
C PRO A 124 -11.84 -4.98 2.99
N GLU A 125 -12.64 -4.98 1.92
CA GLU A 125 -12.16 -4.49 0.61
C GLU A 125 -11.68 -3.01 0.73
N PRO A 126 -10.50 -2.66 0.16
CA PRO A 126 -10.00 -1.29 0.22
C PRO A 126 -10.96 -0.29 -0.42
N MET A 127 -11.22 0.84 0.25
CA MET A 127 -12.15 1.87 -0.23
C MET A 127 -11.45 3.04 -0.92
N THR A 128 -10.12 3.05 -0.89
CA THR A 128 -9.29 4.11 -1.49
C THR A 128 -8.10 3.53 -2.23
N HIS A 129 -7.62 4.25 -3.25
CA HIS A 129 -6.42 3.86 -3.98
C HIS A 129 -5.19 3.74 -3.07
N LYS A 130 -5.05 4.63 -2.08
CA LYS A 130 -3.95 4.59 -1.10
C LYS A 130 -3.96 3.29 -0.29
N GLN A 131 -5.13 2.90 0.26
CA GLN A 131 -5.26 1.61 0.96
C GLN A 131 -4.94 0.44 0.04
N LEU A 132 -5.44 0.47 -1.20
CA LEU A 132 -5.18 -0.59 -2.17
C LEU A 132 -3.69 -0.74 -2.48
N LEU A 133 -2.93 0.36 -2.61
CA LEU A 133 -1.48 0.29 -2.80
C LEU A 133 -0.76 -0.36 -1.61
N THR A 134 -1.18 -0.06 -0.37
CA THR A 134 -0.65 -0.72 0.83
C THR A 134 -0.91 -2.23 0.81
N VAL A 135 -2.15 -2.62 0.48
CA VAL A 135 -2.56 -4.02 0.35
C VAL A 135 -1.70 -4.76 -0.67
N VAL A 136 -1.57 -4.16 -1.87
CA VAL A 136 -0.82 -4.77 -2.98
C VAL A 136 0.67 -4.84 -2.67
N SER A 137 1.24 -3.82 -2.03
CA SER A 137 2.65 -3.83 -1.60
C SER A 137 2.94 -5.02 -0.69
N ALA A 138 2.16 -5.17 0.37
CA ALA A 138 2.35 -6.25 1.31
C ALA A 138 2.01 -7.63 0.71
N TRP A 139 1.06 -7.72 -0.22
CA TRP A 139 0.81 -8.94 -0.98
C TRP A 139 2.00 -9.36 -1.85
N MET A 140 2.68 -8.40 -2.51
CA MET A 140 3.88 -8.69 -3.31
C MET A 140 5.00 -9.26 -2.43
N ASP A 141 5.25 -8.65 -1.28
CA ASP A 141 6.29 -9.09 -0.34
C ASP A 141 5.97 -10.49 0.22
N ALA A 142 4.71 -10.73 0.60
CA ALA A 142 4.24 -12.04 1.03
C ALA A 142 4.36 -13.10 -0.08
N THR A 143 4.07 -12.72 -1.33
CA THR A 143 4.23 -13.58 -2.51
C THR A 143 5.68 -13.95 -2.74
N ASP A 144 6.62 -13.01 -2.66
CA ASP A 144 8.04 -13.31 -2.81
C ASP A 144 8.56 -14.21 -1.68
N LYS A 145 8.09 -13.98 -0.45
CA LYS A 145 8.40 -14.87 0.67
C LYS A 145 7.80 -16.26 0.50
N TYR A 146 6.59 -16.37 -0.03
CA TYR A 146 5.99 -17.66 -0.34
C TYR A 146 6.76 -18.40 -1.44
N ARG A 147 7.21 -17.69 -2.47
CA ARG A 147 8.03 -18.28 -3.55
C ARG A 147 9.33 -18.87 -3.00
N SER A 148 10.01 -18.16 -2.10
CA SER A 148 11.26 -18.64 -1.51
C SER A 148 11.04 -19.73 -0.45
N SER A 149 10.14 -19.51 0.50
CA SER A 149 9.98 -20.37 1.70
C SER A 149 8.90 -21.44 1.58
N GLY A 150 7.88 -21.24 0.75
CA GLY A 150 6.69 -22.11 0.68
C GLY A 150 5.61 -21.79 1.70
N THR A 151 5.81 -20.79 2.57
CA THR A 151 4.82 -20.37 3.54
C THR A 151 4.35 -18.96 3.24
N PHE A 152 3.05 -18.79 3.03
CA PHE A 152 2.49 -17.47 2.76
C PHE A 152 2.28 -16.78 4.10
N GLN A 153 3.00 -15.69 4.31
CA GLN A 153 2.82 -14.89 5.50
C GLN A 153 1.75 -13.85 5.23
N THR A 154 0.57 -14.09 5.80
CA THR A 154 -0.49 -13.09 5.83
C THR A 154 0.05 -11.86 6.53
N PRO A 155 0.06 -10.68 5.86
CA PRO A 155 0.52 -9.46 6.49
C PRO A 155 -0.27 -9.19 7.78
N SER A 156 0.35 -8.61 8.81
CA SER A 156 -0.29 -8.45 10.12
C SER A 156 -1.53 -7.53 10.12
N TRP A 157 -1.67 -6.66 9.12
CA TRP A 157 -2.87 -5.84 8.91
C TRP A 157 -4.02 -6.62 8.23
N ALA A 158 -3.78 -7.86 7.82
CA ALA A 158 -4.72 -8.75 7.15
C ALA A 158 -5.22 -9.90 8.04
N ALA A 159 -4.82 -9.93 9.31
CA ALA A 159 -5.20 -10.93 10.30
C ALA A 159 -6.30 -10.41 11.25
#